data_AF-A0A553UFG3-F1
#
_entry.id   AF-A0A553UFG3-F1
#
_cell.length_a   1.000
_cell.length_b   1.000
_cell.length_c   1.000
_cell.angle_alpha   90.00
_cell.angle_beta   90.00
_cell.angle_gamma   90.00
#
_symmetry.space_group_name_H-M   'P 1'
#
loop_
_entity.id
_entity.type
_entity.pdbx_description
1 polymer ?
#
loop_
_entity_poly.entity_id
_entity_poly.type
_entity_poly.pdbx_seq_one_letter_code
_entity_poly.pdbx_strand_id
1 'polypeptide(L)'
;MTKFSGLREARERRKQDDSALTQVDSPSSSVSPKKVGRPPGKRSNPDYQQVTALLHAQTYLKVRQRLLAENREVSELINDLLVDWLKT
;
A
#
# COMPACT_ATOMS: atom_id res chain seq x y z
N MET A 1 5.39 37.17 22.02
CA MET A 1 5.51 35.98 22.89
C MET A 1 5.06 34.75 22.08
N THR A 2 5.99 34.13 21.34
CA THR A 2 5.66 33.17 20.27
C THR A 2 5.65 31.75 20.82
N LYS A 3 4.45 31.17 20.94
CA LYS A 3 4.09 29.87 21.54
C LYS A 3 4.58 28.62 20.76
N PHE A 4 5.68 28.72 20.00
CA PHE A 4 6.16 27.62 19.15
C PHE A 4 7.67 27.34 19.27
N SER A 5 8.38 28.03 20.17
CA SER A 5 9.83 27.81 20.36
C SER A 5 10.15 26.41 20.89
N GLY A 6 9.34 25.88 21.80
CA GLY A 6 9.61 24.58 22.45
C GLY A 6 9.50 23.37 21.53
N LEU A 7 8.71 23.45 20.46
CA LEU A 7 8.52 22.31 19.53
C LEU A 7 9.73 22.11 18.61
N ARG A 8 10.44 23.20 18.28
CA ARG A 8 11.63 23.17 17.42
C ARG A 8 12.82 22.57 18.16
N GLU A 9 13.04 23.01 19.40
CA GLU A 9 14.12 22.51 20.25
C GLU A 9 14.01 21.00 20.54
N ALA A 10 12.79 20.49 20.76
CA ALA A 10 12.55 19.05 20.94
C ALA A 10 12.86 18.20 19.70
N ARG A 11 12.84 18.80 18.50
CA ARG A 11 13.18 18.13 17.23
C ARG A 11 14.68 18.10 17.00
N GLU A 12 15.40 19.17 17.38
CA GLU A 12 16.87 19.20 17.31
C GLU A 12 17.50 18.17 18.27
N ARG A 13 17.00 18.03 19.51
CA ARG A 13 17.52 17.05 20.48
C ARG A 13 17.40 15.60 19.97
N ARG A 14 16.25 15.24 19.41
CA ARG A 14 16.06 13.89 18.81
C ARG A 14 17.03 13.62 17.65
N LYS A 15 17.41 14.64 16.88
CA LYS A 15 18.34 14.46 15.76
C LYS A 15 19.79 14.22 16.23
N GLN A 16 20.15 14.76 17.40
CA GLN A 16 21.45 14.53 18.03
C GLN A 16 21.55 13.13 18.65
N ASP A 17 20.49 12.65 19.31
CA ASP A 17 20.49 11.31 19.93
C ASP A 17 20.55 10.18 18.90
N ASP A 18 19.92 10.36 17.72
CA ASP A 18 19.90 9.37 16.64
C ASP A 18 21.27 9.22 15.94
N SER A 19 22.08 10.28 15.93
CA SER A 19 23.40 10.28 15.26
C SER A 19 24.51 9.61 16.09
N ALA A 20 24.26 9.26 17.34
CA ALA A 20 25.26 8.68 18.26
C ALA A 20 25.21 7.15 18.40
N LEU A 21 24.27 6.45 17.74
CA LEU A 21 24.05 5.01 17.95
C LEU A 21 24.42 4.10 16.75
N THR A 22 25.06 4.62 15.71
CA THR A 22 25.46 3.78 14.56
C THR A 22 26.91 3.32 14.68
N GLN A 23 27.18 2.30 15.50
CA GLN A 23 28.30 1.37 15.30
C GLN A 23 28.22 0.17 16.27
N VAL A 24 27.76 -0.98 15.76
CA VAL A 24 28.32 -2.32 16.04
C VAL A 24 27.80 -3.31 15.00
N ASP A 25 28.75 -4.01 14.39
CA ASP A 25 28.62 -5.00 13.32
C ASP A 25 28.47 -6.41 13.92
N SER A 26 27.59 -7.27 13.37
CA SER A 26 27.78 -8.72 13.20
C SER A 26 26.50 -9.50 12.83
N PRO A 27 26.60 -10.61 12.07
CA PRO A 27 25.52 -11.17 11.26
C PRO A 27 24.79 -12.30 11.99
N SER A 28 23.46 -12.26 12.04
CA SER A 28 22.68 -13.46 12.38
C SER A 28 21.23 -13.37 11.92
N SER A 29 20.84 -14.38 11.15
CA SER A 29 19.48 -14.86 10.92
C SER A 29 18.48 -13.83 10.34
N SER A 30 18.25 -13.93 9.03
CA SER A 30 17.06 -13.39 8.38
C SER A 30 15.82 -14.17 8.81
N VAL A 31 15.48 -14.11 10.10
CA VAL A 31 14.13 -14.40 10.55
C VAL A 31 13.34 -13.17 10.17
N SER A 32 12.78 -13.16 8.94
CA SER A 32 11.88 -12.10 8.50
C SER A 32 10.86 -11.89 9.63
N PRO A 33 10.83 -10.72 10.27
CA PRO A 33 9.92 -10.49 11.38
C PRO A 33 8.53 -10.76 10.86
N LYS A 34 7.76 -11.62 11.53
CA LYS A 34 6.34 -11.82 11.23
C LYS A 34 5.71 -10.44 11.29
N LYS A 35 5.41 -9.86 10.12
CA LYS A 35 4.84 -8.51 10.03
C LYS A 35 3.49 -8.57 10.72
N VAL A 36 3.45 -8.09 11.96
CA VAL A 36 2.22 -7.97 12.73
C VAL A 36 1.43 -6.84 12.08
N GLY A 37 0.33 -7.16 11.41
CA GLY A 37 -0.47 -6.19 10.65
C GLY A 37 -1.57 -6.85 9.83
N ARG A 38 -2.42 -6.02 9.20
CA ARG A 38 -3.46 -6.48 8.27
C ARG A 38 -2.81 -7.37 7.20
N PRO A 39 -3.42 -8.51 6.83
CA PRO A 39 -2.87 -9.38 5.80
C PRO A 39 -2.56 -8.59 4.52
N PRO A 40 -1.49 -8.97 3.81
CA PRO A 40 -1.07 -8.29 2.58
C PRO A 40 -2.23 -8.26 1.59
N GLY A 41 -2.57 -7.06 1.12
CA GLY A 41 -3.62 -6.87 0.11
C GLY A 41 -3.11 -7.12 -1.31
N LYS A 42 -3.99 -6.95 -2.31
CA LYS A 42 -3.68 -7.12 -3.74
C LYS A 42 -2.43 -6.35 -4.19
N ARG A 43 -2.19 -5.14 -3.64
CA ARG A 43 -1.01 -4.30 -3.96
C ARG A 43 0.33 -4.89 -3.55
N SER A 44 0.35 -5.78 -2.56
CA SER A 44 1.56 -6.43 -2.06
C SER A 44 1.74 -7.85 -2.59
N ASN A 45 0.79 -8.33 -3.39
CA ASN A 45 0.88 -9.65 -4.02
C ASN A 45 1.68 -9.52 -5.34
N PRO A 46 2.79 -10.27 -5.52
CA PRO A 46 3.60 -10.22 -6.75
C PRO A 46 2.86 -10.68 -8.01
N ASP A 47 1.76 -11.45 -7.88
CA ASP A 47 0.97 -11.93 -9.01
C ASP A 47 0.09 -10.82 -9.63
N TYR A 48 -0.03 -9.67 -8.96
CA TYR A 48 -0.87 -8.56 -9.39
C TYR A 48 -0.04 -7.36 -9.83
N GLN A 49 -0.26 -6.92 -11.08
CA GLN A 49 0.28 -5.66 -11.58
C GLN A 49 -0.76 -4.55 -11.43
N GLN A 50 -0.38 -3.43 -10.81
CA GLN A 50 -1.27 -2.26 -10.76
C GLN A 50 -1.29 -1.56 -12.12
N VAL A 51 -2.48 -1.46 -12.72
CA VAL A 51 -2.73 -0.78 -14.00
C VAL A 51 -3.75 0.33 -13.79
N THR A 52 -3.58 1.43 -14.53
CA THR A 52 -4.55 2.54 -14.57
C THR A 52 -5.16 2.62 -15.96
N ALA A 53 -6.49 2.58 -16.04
CA ALA A 53 -7.23 2.67 -17.30
C ALA A 53 -8.37 3.68 -17.16
N LEU A 54 -8.63 4.43 -18.23
CA LEU A 54 -9.79 5.31 -18.30
C LEU A 54 -11.00 4.51 -18.76
N LEU A 55 -12.05 4.54 -17.94
CA LEU A 55 -13.36 3.99 -18.27
C LEU A 55 -14.37 5.12 -18.41
N HIS A 56 -15.36 4.92 -19.27
CA HIS A 56 -16.46 5.86 -19.36
C HIS A 56 -17.19 5.96 -18.01
N ALA A 57 -17.39 7.18 -17.51
CA ALA A 57 -17.84 7.42 -16.13
C ALA A 57 -19.16 6.72 -15.80
N GLN A 58 -20.14 6.79 -16.72
CA GLN A 58 -21.44 6.16 -16.55
C GLN A 58 -21.35 4.62 -16.53
N THR A 59 -20.44 4.06 -17.33
CA THR A 59 -20.22 2.62 -17.39
C THR A 59 -19.62 2.15 -16.07
N TYR A 60 -18.56 2.82 -15.60
CA TYR A 60 -17.93 2.50 -14.33
C TYR A 60 -18.90 2.57 -13.14
N LEU A 61 -19.75 3.60 -13.08
CA LEU A 61 -20.76 3.75 -12.02
C LEU A 61 -21.76 2.60 -12.02
N LYS A 62 -22.34 2.26 -13.17
CA LYS A 62 -23.31 1.16 -13.29
C LYS A 62 -22.70 -0.20 -12.94
N VAL A 63 -21.48 -0.45 -13.40
CA VAL A 63 -20.74 -1.67 -13.08
C VAL A 63 -20.47 -1.75 -11.58
N ARG A 64 -19.98 -0.67 -10.96
CA ARG A 64 -19.74 -0.63 -9.51
C ARG A 64 -21.01 -0.89 -8.70
N GLN A 65 -22.14 -0.31 -9.10
CA GLN A 65 -23.43 -0.55 -8.44
C GLN A 65 -23.84 -2.01 -8.51
N ARG A 66 -23.70 -2.64 -9.69
CA ARG A 66 -24.01 -4.06 -9.86
C ARG A 66 -23.11 -4.96 -9.02
N LEU A 67 -21.80 -4.73 -9.06
CA LEU A 67 -20.82 -5.54 -8.33
C LEU A 67 -20.94 -5.42 -6.80
N LEU A 68 -21.50 -4.32 -6.29
CA LEU A 68 -21.76 -4.17 -4.85
C LEU A 68 -22.70 -5.25 -4.32
N ALA A 69 -23.73 -5.63 -5.10
CA ALA A 69 -24.64 -6.71 -4.74
C ALA A 69 -23.96 -8.09 -4.72
N GLU A 70 -22.88 -8.25 -5.49
CA GLU A 70 -22.10 -9.47 -5.61
C GLU A 70 -20.92 -9.52 -4.62
N ASN A 71 -20.67 -8.44 -3.86
CA ASN A 71 -19.47 -8.25 -3.03
C ASN A 71 -18.15 -8.47 -3.83
N ARG A 72 -18.14 -8.02 -5.09
CA ARG A 72 -17.00 -8.16 -6.02
C ARG A 72 -16.37 -6.82 -6.36
N GLU A 73 -15.10 -6.86 -6.73
CA GLU A 73 -14.36 -5.68 -7.18
C GLU A 73 -14.37 -5.52 -8.70
N VAL A 74 -14.31 -4.26 -9.18
CA VAL A 74 -14.16 -3.97 -10.61
C VAL A 74 -12.88 -4.57 -11.20
N SER A 75 -11.82 -4.66 -10.40
CA SER A 75 -10.54 -5.26 -10.78
C SER A 75 -10.68 -6.73 -11.17
N GLU A 76 -11.52 -7.49 -10.46
CA GLU A 76 -11.79 -8.91 -10.74
C GLU A 76 -12.57 -9.06 -12.04
N LEU A 77 -13.62 -8.26 -12.24
CA LEU A 77 -14.38 -8.27 -13.49
C LEU A 77 -13.50 -7.98 -14.71
N ILE A 78 -12.64 -6.95 -14.61
CA ILE A 78 -11.73 -6.61 -15.71
C ILE A 78 -10.75 -7.76 -15.97
N ASN A 79 -10.19 -8.37 -14.91
CA ASN A 79 -9.30 -9.51 -15.05
C ASN A 79 -9.97 -10.69 -15.76
N ASP A 80 -11.18 -11.07 -15.35
CA ASP A 80 -11.92 -12.18 -15.96
C ASP A 80 -12.20 -11.92 -17.45
N LEU A 81 -12.62 -10.70 -17.80
CA LEU A 81 -12.85 -10.31 -19.19
C LEU A 81 -11.57 -10.38 -20.04
N LEU A 82 -10.42 -9.98 -19.47
CA LEU A 82 -9.13 -10.05 -20.16
C LEU A 82 -8.67 -11.50 -20.32
N VAL A 83 -8.83 -12.33 -19.30
CA VAL A 83 -8.51 -13.76 -19.35
C VAL A 83 -9.36 -14.47 -20.40
N ASP A 84 -10.66 -14.18 -20.44
CA ASP A 84 -11.56 -14.76 -21.44
C ASP A 84 -11.27 -14.24 -22.85
N TRP A 85 -10.90 -12.97 -23.00
CA TRP A 85 -10.46 -12.41 -24.28
C TRP A 85 -9.19 -13.11 -24.80
N LEU A 86 -8.22 -13.41 -23.94
CA LEU A 86 -6.99 -14.11 -24.31
C LEU A 86 -7.19 -15.58 -24.73
N LYS A 87 -8.35 -16.18 -24.43
CA LYS A 87 -8.70 -17.54 -24.89
C LYS A 87 -9.29 -17.56 -26.30
N THR A 88 -9.55 -16.39 -26.89
CA THR A 88 -10.02 -16.25 -28.26
C THR A 88 -8.86 -16.45 -29.22
#